data_AF-A0A9P0XJK8-F1
#
_entry.id   AF-A0A9P0XJK8-F1
#
_cell.length_a   1.000
_cell.length_b   1.000
_cell.length_c   1.000
_cell.angle_alpha   90.00
_cell.angle_beta   90.00
_cell.angle_gamma   90.00
#
_symmetry.space_group_name_H-M   'P 1'
#
loop_
_entity.id
_entity.type
_entity.pdbx_description
1 polymer ?
#
loop_
_entity_poly.entity_id
_entity_poly.type
_entity_poly.pdbx_seq_one_letter_code
_entity_poly.pdbx_strand_id
1 'polypeptide(L)'
;MTESEDYDITWTMPHCVLTLKLIALSFDIWDGQKLKQGKELSSNNKITALERAPTLLELFGFVYFPACFLVGPIFSFKRYLDFVSDKYPLDRESKSLKKHAVQRLVQGLAYLIAFQVGVSIFNIKYMMSDDFWETSIFYRHFYCGLWAHFALYKYISCWLLTEASCIRFGLSYNGNEVTKDGMVAKWDGCNNIKLMLFEGATKFQHYIDSFNCNTNFFAAEYIYKRLKFLNNRHLSQFCTLLFLALWHGLRSGYYMTFFNEFIIIFMEKEVESIISKTTFYEKIWNSHLKQSVPLWERKHLKKGSPPPPLPFLYLRYFH
;
A
#
# COMPACT_ATOMS: atom_id res chain seq x y z
N MET A 1 3.48 14.16 32.39
CA MET A 1 2.21 13.59 31.90
C MET A 1 2.53 12.24 31.32
N THR A 2 2.19 11.20 32.07
CA THR A 2 2.43 9.78 31.75
C THR A 2 1.50 9.35 30.62
N GLU A 3 2.07 8.89 29.51
CA GLU A 3 1.36 8.19 28.44
C GLU A 3 0.75 6.90 29.03
N SER A 4 -0.58 6.81 29.05
CA SER A 4 -1.29 5.55 29.24
C SER A 4 -1.21 4.72 27.96
N GLU A 5 -1.22 3.39 28.11
CA GLU A 5 -1.19 2.39 27.02
C GLU A 5 -2.34 2.50 25.99
N ASP A 6 -3.25 3.46 26.15
CA ASP A 6 -4.29 3.80 25.21
C ASP A 6 -3.77 4.79 24.17
N TYR A 7 -3.40 4.29 22.99
CA TYR A 7 -3.46 5.13 21.80
C TYR A 7 -4.94 5.46 21.59
N ASP A 8 -5.35 6.58 22.15
CA ASP A 8 -6.71 7.09 22.04
C ASP A 8 -7.01 7.16 20.53
N ILE A 9 -7.94 6.31 20.05
CA ILE A 9 -8.42 6.37 18.66
C ILE A 9 -9.25 7.65 18.60
N THR A 10 -8.54 8.77 18.54
CA THR A 10 -9.16 10.08 18.54
C THR A 10 -9.88 10.24 17.21
N TRP A 11 -11.00 10.94 17.26
CA TRP A 11 -11.80 11.39 16.11
C TRP A 11 -10.96 12.03 14.98
N THR A 12 -9.68 12.33 15.20
CA THR A 12 -8.71 12.81 14.23
C THR A 12 -8.32 11.78 13.16
N MET A 13 -8.37 10.48 13.44
CA MET A 13 -7.99 9.41 12.49
C MET A 13 -8.80 9.47 11.18
N PRO A 14 -10.15 9.50 11.22
CA PRO A 14 -10.98 9.75 10.03
C PRO A 14 -10.68 11.09 9.34
N HIS A 15 -10.33 12.13 10.11
CA HIS A 15 -9.99 13.45 9.55
C HIS A 15 -8.66 13.43 8.78
N CYS A 16 -7.69 12.60 9.17
CA CYS A 16 -6.46 12.42 8.40
C CYS A 16 -6.74 11.89 6.99
N VAL A 17 -7.64 10.90 6.88
CA VAL A 17 -8.09 10.33 5.58
C VAL A 17 -8.85 11.38 4.78
N LEU A 18 -9.73 12.14 5.44
CA LEU A 18 -10.48 13.23 4.82
C LEU A 18 -9.56 14.30 4.24
N THR A 19 -8.55 14.75 5.00
CA THR A 19 -7.58 15.76 4.54
C THR A 19 -6.87 15.29 3.27
N LEU A 20 -6.44 14.03 3.18
CA LEU A 20 -5.83 13.51 1.95
C LEU A 20 -6.81 13.53 0.76
N LYS A 21 -8.07 13.15 0.98
CA LYS A 21 -9.10 13.18 -0.07
C LYS A 21 -9.36 14.61 -0.56
N LEU A 22 -9.38 15.60 0.33
CA LEU A 22 -9.58 17.01 -0.03
C LEU A 22 -8.37 17.59 -0.77
N ILE A 23 -7.15 17.27 -0.34
CA ILE A 23 -5.92 17.66 -1.06
C ILE A 23 -5.95 17.10 -2.49
N ALA A 24 -6.25 15.80 -2.64
CA ALA A 24 -6.36 15.16 -3.96
C ALA A 24 -7.42 15.84 -4.83
N LEU A 25 -8.60 16.11 -4.27
CA LEU A 25 -9.69 16.79 -4.96
C LEU A 25 -9.29 18.20 -5.44
N SER A 26 -8.61 18.99 -4.61
CA SER A 26 -8.12 20.32 -5.00
C SER A 26 -7.18 20.24 -6.20
N PHE A 27 -6.27 19.27 -6.20
CA PHE A 27 -5.37 19.03 -7.32
C PHE A 27 -6.09 18.53 -8.58
N ASP A 28 -7.07 17.64 -8.44
CA ASP A 28 -7.86 17.12 -9.56
C ASP A 28 -8.66 18.24 -10.25
N ILE A 29 -9.23 19.18 -9.47
CA ILE A 29 -9.90 20.38 -10.00
C ILE A 29 -8.90 21.27 -10.73
N TRP A 30 -7.72 21.50 -10.14
CA TRP A 30 -6.68 22.32 -10.77
C TRP A 30 -6.22 21.70 -12.11
N ASP A 31 -6.00 20.41 -12.14
CA ASP A 31 -5.63 19.69 -13.36
C ASP A 31 -6.75 19.75 -14.41
N GLY A 32 -8.02 19.66 -14.00
CA GLY A 32 -9.15 19.87 -14.93
C GLY A 32 -9.19 21.27 -15.55
N GLN A 33 -8.83 22.32 -14.82
CA GLN A 33 -8.68 23.67 -15.40
C GLN A 33 -7.53 23.75 -16.40
N LYS A 34 -6.40 23.08 -16.12
CA LYS A 34 -5.29 22.99 -17.07
C LYS A 34 -5.71 22.27 -18.35
N LEU A 35 -6.49 21.20 -18.24
CA LEU A 35 -7.00 20.45 -19.38
C LEU A 35 -7.87 21.33 -20.28
N LYS A 36 -8.78 22.14 -19.70
CA LYS A 36 -9.59 23.12 -20.45
C LYS A 36 -8.76 24.18 -21.17
N GLN A 37 -7.60 24.53 -20.63
CA GLN A 37 -6.65 25.46 -21.24
C GLN A 37 -5.79 24.80 -22.33
N GLY A 38 -6.03 23.52 -22.67
CA GLY A 38 -5.24 22.78 -23.66
C GLY A 38 -3.85 22.39 -23.17
N LYS A 39 -3.56 22.47 -21.86
CA LYS A 39 -2.26 22.05 -21.31
C LYS A 39 -2.18 20.54 -21.21
N GLU A 40 -1.02 19.99 -21.56
CA GLU A 40 -0.79 18.56 -21.44
C GLU A 40 -0.63 18.13 -19.97
N LEU A 41 -1.35 17.08 -19.61
CA LEU A 41 -1.28 16.42 -18.30
C LEU A 41 -0.65 15.03 -18.44
N SER A 42 -0.10 14.52 -17.34
CA SER A 42 0.32 13.12 -17.27
C SER A 42 -0.87 12.19 -17.49
N SER A 43 -0.63 10.96 -17.97
CA SER A 43 -1.70 9.98 -18.19
C SER A 43 -2.53 9.71 -16.94
N ASN A 44 -1.90 9.67 -15.76
CA ASN A 44 -2.60 9.44 -14.50
C ASN A 44 -3.44 10.65 -14.09
N ASN A 45 -2.91 11.87 -14.22
CA ASN A 45 -3.66 13.07 -13.88
C ASN A 45 -4.86 13.29 -14.82
N LYS A 46 -4.76 12.88 -16.09
CA LYS A 46 -5.89 12.90 -17.03
C LYS A 46 -7.04 12.01 -16.56
N ILE A 47 -6.74 10.87 -15.92
CA ILE A 47 -7.76 9.93 -15.44
C ILE A 47 -8.56 10.57 -14.29
N THR A 48 -7.94 11.34 -13.41
CA THR A 48 -8.60 11.91 -12.22
C THR A 48 -9.05 13.36 -12.38
N ALA A 49 -8.57 14.08 -13.41
CA ALA A 49 -8.88 15.49 -13.65
C ALA A 49 -10.38 15.79 -13.66
N LEU A 50 -10.75 16.90 -13.00
CA LEU A 50 -12.12 17.35 -12.84
C LEU A 50 -12.33 18.71 -13.47
N GLU A 51 -13.02 18.73 -14.60
CA GLU A 51 -13.34 19.95 -15.34
C GLU A 51 -14.33 20.88 -14.63
N ARG A 52 -15.09 20.37 -13.67
CA ARG A 52 -16.02 21.14 -12.84
C ARG A 52 -15.76 20.90 -11.37
N ALA A 53 -16.11 21.89 -10.55
CA ALA A 53 -16.17 21.70 -9.11
C ALA A 53 -17.33 20.73 -8.74
N PRO A 54 -17.17 19.98 -7.64
CA PRO A 54 -18.25 19.17 -7.10
C PRO A 54 -19.37 20.05 -6.54
N THR A 55 -20.62 19.59 -6.65
CA THR A 55 -21.71 20.16 -5.85
C THR A 55 -21.55 19.77 -4.38
N LEU A 56 -22.21 20.49 -3.47
CA LEU A 56 -22.16 20.13 -2.04
C LEU A 56 -22.64 18.71 -1.77
N LEU A 57 -23.70 18.26 -2.45
CA LEU A 57 -24.24 16.91 -2.30
C LEU A 57 -23.22 15.85 -2.73
N GLU A 58 -22.60 16.02 -3.89
CA GLU A 58 -21.59 15.07 -4.37
C GLU A 58 -20.36 15.07 -3.46
N LEU A 59 -19.95 16.24 -2.96
CA LEU A 59 -18.84 16.36 -2.01
C LEU A 59 -19.13 15.60 -0.72
N PHE A 60 -20.33 15.76 -0.14
CA PHE A 60 -20.71 15.04 1.07
C PHE A 60 -20.77 13.52 0.84
N GLY A 61 -21.37 13.07 -0.26
CA GLY A 61 -21.43 11.65 -0.58
C GLY A 61 -20.05 11.04 -0.86
N PHE A 62 -19.13 11.80 -1.45
CA PHE A 62 -17.74 11.39 -1.61
C PHE A 62 -17.02 11.30 -0.27
N VAL A 63 -17.06 12.37 0.53
CA VAL A 63 -16.34 12.49 1.79
C VAL A 63 -16.78 11.40 2.77
N TYR A 64 -18.09 11.27 2.97
CA TYR A 64 -18.72 10.34 3.92
C TYR A 64 -19.13 9.01 3.29
N PHE A 65 -18.43 8.58 2.23
CA PHE A 65 -18.70 7.28 1.62
C PHE A 65 -18.60 6.16 2.67
N PRO A 66 -19.67 5.38 2.93
CA PRO A 66 -19.80 4.55 4.14
C PRO A 66 -18.69 3.54 4.36
N ALA A 67 -18.11 2.98 3.29
CA ALA A 67 -17.05 1.99 3.45
C ALA A 67 -15.71 2.63 3.88
N CYS A 68 -15.39 3.82 3.38
CA CYS A 68 -14.03 4.36 3.44
C CYS A 68 -13.82 5.50 4.43
N PHE A 69 -14.88 6.02 5.06
CA PHE A 69 -14.80 7.27 5.81
C PHE A 69 -13.93 7.18 7.09
N LEU A 70 -13.80 6.00 7.71
CA LEU A 70 -13.03 5.82 8.95
C LEU A 70 -11.55 5.54 8.74
N VAL A 71 -11.22 4.55 7.89
CA VAL A 71 -9.86 3.97 7.80
C VAL A 71 -9.32 4.04 6.36
N GLY A 72 -10.06 4.62 5.43
CA GLY A 72 -9.79 4.49 4.00
C GLY A 72 -10.26 3.13 3.47
N PRO A 73 -9.91 2.75 2.22
CA PRO A 73 -8.91 3.36 1.35
C PRO A 73 -9.32 4.73 0.83
N ILE A 74 -8.33 5.58 0.54
CA ILE A 74 -8.56 6.81 -0.22
C ILE A 74 -8.81 6.47 -1.70
N PHE A 75 -9.66 7.26 -2.35
CA PHE A 75 -9.94 7.13 -3.78
C PHE A 75 -10.26 8.50 -4.38
N SER A 76 -10.11 8.65 -5.69
CA SER A 76 -10.36 9.92 -6.38
C SER A 76 -11.85 10.25 -6.45
N PHE A 77 -12.16 11.54 -6.47
CA PHE A 77 -13.54 12.00 -6.66
C PHE A 77 -14.08 11.61 -8.04
N LYS A 78 -13.23 11.50 -9.06
CA LYS A 78 -13.63 10.96 -10.35
C LYS A 78 -14.18 9.53 -10.25
N ARG A 79 -13.51 8.66 -9.47
CA ARG A 79 -13.99 7.29 -9.21
C ARG A 79 -15.36 7.28 -8.52
N TYR A 80 -15.59 8.23 -7.61
CA TYR A 80 -16.90 8.42 -6.98
C TYR A 80 -17.97 8.79 -8.02
N LEU A 81 -17.70 9.75 -8.90
CA LEU A 81 -18.64 10.14 -9.96
C LEU A 81 -18.95 8.98 -10.91
N ASP A 82 -17.93 8.22 -11.31
CA ASP A 82 -18.10 7.07 -12.19
C ASP A 82 -18.92 5.96 -11.51
N PHE A 83 -18.80 5.80 -10.19
CA PHE A 83 -19.65 4.92 -9.38
C PHE A 83 -21.11 5.38 -9.35
N VAL A 84 -21.37 6.66 -9.01
CA VAL A 84 -22.74 7.20 -8.90
C VAL A 84 -23.43 7.27 -10.27
N SER A 85 -22.66 7.42 -11.36
CA SER A 85 -23.18 7.44 -12.74
C SER A 85 -23.36 6.05 -13.35
N ASP A 86 -23.26 4.98 -12.55
CA ASP A 86 -23.46 3.58 -12.94
C ASP A 86 -22.61 3.13 -14.15
N LYS A 87 -21.35 3.62 -14.23
CA LYS A 87 -20.42 3.20 -15.30
C LYS A 87 -19.83 1.81 -15.07
N TYR A 88 -20.04 1.24 -13.90
CA TYR A 88 -19.48 -0.06 -13.53
C TYR A 88 -20.51 -1.16 -13.77
N PRO A 89 -20.13 -2.29 -14.41
CA PRO A 89 -21.08 -3.31 -14.87
C PRO A 89 -21.55 -4.22 -13.71
N LEU A 90 -22.22 -3.66 -12.69
CA LEU A 90 -22.56 -4.36 -11.44
C LEU A 90 -23.49 -5.56 -11.66
N ASP A 91 -24.50 -5.41 -12.51
CA ASP A 91 -25.48 -6.49 -12.77
C ASP A 91 -24.87 -7.62 -13.60
N ARG A 92 -24.15 -7.25 -14.65
CA ARG A 92 -23.47 -8.21 -15.53
C ARG A 92 -22.42 -9.02 -14.76
N GLU A 93 -21.68 -8.38 -13.87
CA GLU A 93 -20.58 -8.97 -13.11
C GLU A 93 -20.99 -9.38 -11.68
N SER A 94 -22.29 -9.47 -11.37
CA SER A 94 -22.81 -9.70 -10.01
C SER A 94 -22.22 -10.95 -9.34
N LYS A 95 -22.02 -12.03 -10.10
CA LYS A 95 -21.37 -13.27 -9.58
C LYS A 95 -19.90 -13.03 -9.23
N SER A 96 -19.16 -12.34 -10.09
CA SER A 96 -17.76 -11.98 -9.87
C SER A 96 -17.63 -11.05 -8.66
N LEU A 97 -18.46 -10.01 -8.59
CA LEU A 97 -18.53 -9.06 -7.48
C LEU A 97 -18.73 -9.78 -6.14
N LYS A 98 -19.76 -10.63 -6.04
CA LYS A 98 -20.06 -11.39 -4.82
C LYS A 98 -18.89 -12.28 -4.40
N LYS A 99 -18.28 -13.00 -5.35
CA LYS A 99 -17.12 -13.87 -5.08
C LYS A 99 -15.96 -13.08 -4.49
N HIS A 100 -15.58 -11.96 -5.11
CA HIS A 100 -14.46 -11.13 -4.65
C HIS A 100 -14.73 -10.45 -3.30
N ALA A 101 -15.97 -9.99 -3.06
CA ALA A 101 -16.35 -9.41 -1.78
C ALA A 101 -16.26 -10.45 -0.65
N VAL A 102 -16.81 -11.66 -0.85
CA VAL A 102 -16.72 -12.74 0.15
C VAL A 102 -15.27 -13.17 0.36
N GLN A 103 -14.48 -13.29 -0.70
CA GLN A 103 -13.05 -13.62 -0.58
C GLN A 103 -12.32 -12.62 0.31
N ARG A 104 -12.52 -11.31 0.09
CA ARG A 104 -11.88 -10.26 0.90
C ARG A 104 -12.38 -10.25 2.34
N LEU A 105 -13.67 -10.50 2.55
CA LEU A 105 -14.25 -10.66 3.88
C LEU A 105 -13.59 -11.81 4.65
N VAL A 106 -13.51 -13.00 4.05
CA VAL A 106 -12.88 -14.18 4.66
C VAL A 106 -11.40 -13.93 4.95
N GLN A 107 -10.68 -13.29 4.02
CA GLN A 107 -9.29 -12.89 4.25
C GLN A 107 -9.18 -11.91 5.43
N GLY A 108 -10.03 -10.89 5.50
CA GLY A 108 -10.04 -9.94 6.61
C GLY A 108 -10.26 -10.63 7.96
N LEU A 109 -11.24 -11.52 8.06
CA LEU A 109 -11.51 -12.31 9.26
C LEU A 109 -10.34 -13.23 9.64
N ALA A 110 -9.70 -13.87 8.66
CA ALA A 110 -8.52 -14.71 8.90
C ALA A 110 -7.34 -13.88 9.46
N TYR A 111 -7.07 -12.69 8.90
CA TYR A 111 -6.04 -11.79 9.41
C TYR A 111 -6.40 -11.22 10.79
N LEU A 112 -7.68 -11.02 11.10
CA LEU A 112 -8.12 -10.62 12.43
C LEU A 112 -7.83 -11.70 13.47
N ILE A 113 -8.11 -12.96 13.15
CA ILE A 113 -7.79 -14.10 14.03
C ILE A 113 -6.28 -14.22 14.19
N ALA A 114 -5.52 -14.14 13.09
CA ALA A 114 -4.06 -14.20 13.13
C ALA A 114 -3.45 -13.05 13.94
N PHE A 115 -4.02 -11.85 13.86
CA PHE A 115 -3.65 -10.72 14.72
C PHE A 115 -3.88 -11.07 16.19
N GLN A 116 -5.09 -11.52 16.55
CA GLN A 116 -5.46 -11.80 17.94
C GLN A 116 -4.57 -12.90 18.55
N VAL A 117 -4.30 -13.96 17.80
CA VAL A 117 -3.37 -15.02 18.22
C VAL A 117 -1.94 -14.48 18.31
N GLY A 118 -1.49 -13.76 17.28
CA GLY A 118 -0.14 -13.19 17.20
C GLY A 118 0.18 -12.29 18.37
N VAL A 119 -0.69 -11.34 18.73
CA VAL A 119 -0.45 -10.43 19.87
C VAL A 119 -0.58 -11.09 21.23
N SER A 120 -1.29 -12.22 21.33
CA SER A 120 -1.36 -12.99 22.58
C SER A 120 -0.05 -13.72 22.88
N ILE A 121 0.65 -14.18 21.83
CA ILE A 121 1.95 -14.87 21.92
C ILE A 121 3.08 -13.84 21.98
N PHE A 122 3.12 -12.95 21.01
CA PHE A 122 4.09 -11.87 20.89
C PHE A 122 3.49 -10.62 21.52
N ASN A 123 3.66 -10.45 22.82
CA ASN A 123 3.17 -9.26 23.51
C ASN A 123 4.30 -8.25 23.78
N ILE A 124 3.92 -6.97 23.83
CA ILE A 124 4.84 -5.86 24.09
C ILE A 124 5.37 -5.87 25.54
N LYS A 125 4.61 -6.41 26.49
CA LYS A 125 4.99 -6.44 27.90
C LYS A 125 6.26 -7.25 28.14
N TYR A 126 6.39 -8.39 27.45
CA TYR A 126 7.61 -9.19 27.46
C TYR A 126 8.79 -8.42 26.84
N MET A 127 8.58 -7.71 25.73
CA MET A 127 9.63 -6.89 25.10
C MET A 127 10.14 -5.75 26.00
N MET A 128 9.31 -5.30 26.94
CA MET A 128 9.66 -4.28 27.94
C MET A 128 10.21 -4.86 29.25
N SER A 129 10.27 -6.19 29.40
CA SER A 129 10.74 -6.87 30.60
C SER A 129 12.27 -7.01 30.63
N ASP A 130 12.85 -7.08 31.82
CA ASP A 130 14.29 -7.29 32.01
C ASP A 130 14.74 -8.64 31.44
N ASP A 131 13.94 -9.70 31.60
CA ASP A 131 14.19 -11.03 31.04
C ASP A 131 14.47 -10.99 29.53
N PHE A 132 13.73 -10.16 28.78
CA PHE A 132 13.94 -10.00 27.35
C PHE A 132 15.28 -9.33 27.04
N TRP A 133 15.70 -8.36 27.86
CA TRP A 133 16.97 -7.67 27.69
C TRP A 133 18.18 -8.56 28.02
N GLU A 134 18.01 -9.59 28.83
CA GLU A 134 19.03 -10.62 29.12
C GLU A 134 19.20 -11.65 27.99
N THR A 135 18.25 -11.74 27.05
CA THR A 135 18.37 -12.66 25.90
C THR A 135 19.38 -12.19 24.85
N SER A 136 19.79 -13.12 23.97
CA SER A 136 20.70 -12.80 22.87
C SER A 136 20.13 -11.72 21.94
N ILE A 137 21.02 -10.91 21.37
CA ILE A 137 20.63 -9.86 20.42
C ILE A 137 19.84 -10.42 19.22
N PHE A 138 20.18 -11.62 18.75
CA PHE A 138 19.48 -12.27 17.63
C PHE A 138 18.04 -12.64 17.98
N TYR A 139 17.83 -13.21 19.18
CA TYR A 139 16.49 -13.52 19.66
C TYR A 139 15.64 -12.26 19.77
N ARG A 140 16.20 -11.18 20.33
CA ARG A 140 15.48 -9.90 20.44
C ARG A 140 15.03 -9.37 19.08
N HIS A 141 15.93 -9.33 18.09
CA HIS A 141 15.57 -8.85 16.75
C HIS A 141 14.51 -9.73 16.09
N PHE A 142 14.63 -11.05 16.21
CA PHE A 142 13.65 -11.97 15.65
C PHE A 142 12.27 -11.80 16.31
N TYR A 143 12.23 -11.73 17.64
CA TYR A 143 10.99 -11.53 18.39
C TYR A 143 10.36 -10.17 18.07
N CYS A 144 11.14 -9.08 18.04
CA CYS A 144 10.66 -7.75 17.64
C CYS A 144 10.09 -7.75 16.22
N GLY A 145 10.74 -8.46 15.29
CA GLY A 145 10.27 -8.60 13.91
C GLY A 145 8.92 -9.32 13.83
N LEU A 146 8.77 -10.45 14.52
CA LEU A 146 7.51 -11.19 14.59
C LEU A 146 6.41 -10.36 15.27
N TRP A 147 6.72 -9.71 16.39
CA TRP A 147 5.79 -8.81 17.06
C TRP A 147 5.30 -7.71 16.12
N ALA A 148 6.22 -7.01 15.42
CA ALA A 148 5.87 -5.95 14.49
C ALA A 148 5.03 -6.47 13.33
N HIS A 149 5.37 -7.64 12.79
CA HIS A 149 4.64 -8.28 11.70
C HIS A 149 3.20 -8.59 12.09
N PHE A 150 2.97 -9.26 13.23
CA PHE A 150 1.62 -9.51 13.72
C PHE A 150 0.90 -8.23 14.14
N ALA A 151 1.58 -7.25 14.73
CA ALA A 151 0.98 -5.97 15.09
C ALA A 151 0.41 -5.21 13.88
N LEU A 152 0.97 -5.41 12.67
CA LEU A 152 0.45 -4.84 11.43
C LEU A 152 -0.85 -5.51 10.95
N TYR A 153 -1.12 -6.76 11.34
CA TYR A 153 -2.29 -7.51 10.86
C TYR A 153 -3.62 -6.86 11.25
N LYS A 154 -3.67 -6.07 12.33
CA LYS A 154 -4.87 -5.29 12.68
C LYS A 154 -5.25 -4.31 11.57
N TYR A 155 -4.27 -3.64 10.97
CA TYR A 155 -4.50 -2.68 9.88
C TYR A 155 -4.88 -3.42 8.59
N ILE A 156 -4.19 -4.51 8.29
CA ILE A 156 -4.47 -5.36 7.12
C ILE A 156 -5.89 -5.91 7.19
N SER A 157 -6.31 -6.43 8.35
CA SER A 157 -7.67 -6.89 8.61
C SER A 157 -8.68 -5.79 8.33
N CYS A 158 -8.52 -4.61 8.94
CA CYS A 158 -9.43 -3.48 8.74
C CYS A 158 -9.52 -3.09 7.25
N TRP A 159 -8.39 -3.02 6.54
CA TRP A 159 -8.39 -2.71 5.11
C TRP A 159 -9.06 -3.80 4.27
N LEU A 160 -8.85 -5.08 4.56
CA LEU A 160 -9.50 -6.17 3.83
C LEU A 160 -11.03 -6.18 4.03
N LEU A 161 -11.49 -5.91 5.26
CA LEU A 161 -12.92 -5.78 5.56
C LEU A 161 -13.53 -4.56 4.85
N THR A 162 -12.80 -3.45 4.80
CA THR A 162 -13.24 -2.29 4.02
C THR A 162 -13.22 -2.57 2.52
N GLU A 163 -12.17 -3.20 1.99
CA GLU A 163 -12.08 -3.61 0.58
C GLU A 163 -13.28 -4.49 0.19
N ALA A 164 -13.66 -5.45 1.05
CA ALA A 164 -14.86 -6.26 0.84
C ALA A 164 -16.12 -5.40 0.72
N SER A 165 -16.26 -4.38 1.57
CA SER A 165 -17.36 -3.42 1.52
C SER A 165 -17.33 -2.57 0.25
N CYS A 166 -16.17 -2.04 -0.16
CA CYS A 166 -15.99 -1.28 -1.40
C CYS A 166 -16.35 -2.10 -2.64
N ILE A 167 -15.95 -3.37 -2.67
CA ILE A 167 -16.33 -4.31 -3.75
C ILE A 167 -17.85 -4.52 -3.73
N ARG A 168 -18.44 -4.71 -2.54
CA ARG A 168 -19.89 -4.93 -2.42
C ARG A 168 -20.72 -3.73 -2.88
N PHE A 169 -20.24 -2.51 -2.66
CA PHE A 169 -20.82 -1.29 -3.22
C PHE A 169 -20.61 -1.16 -4.73
N GLY A 170 -19.60 -1.82 -5.30
CA GLY A 170 -19.24 -1.70 -6.71
C GLY A 170 -18.15 -0.67 -7.01
N LEU A 171 -17.70 0.09 -6.01
CA LEU A 171 -16.71 1.18 -6.15
C LEU A 171 -15.33 0.66 -6.64
N SER A 172 -14.99 -0.58 -6.30
CA SER A 172 -13.67 -1.19 -6.56
C SER A 172 -13.50 -1.73 -7.99
N TYR A 173 -14.49 -1.60 -8.87
CA TYR A 173 -14.35 -2.05 -10.26
C TYR A 173 -13.19 -1.31 -10.97
N ASN A 174 -12.36 -2.04 -11.69
CA ASN A 174 -11.15 -1.52 -12.33
C ASN A 174 -10.91 -2.14 -13.70
N GLY A 175 -11.99 -2.30 -14.48
CA GLY A 175 -11.95 -2.90 -15.80
C GLY A 175 -11.88 -4.43 -15.75
N ASN A 176 -11.42 -5.03 -16.84
CA ASN A 176 -11.30 -6.47 -16.99
C ASN A 176 -9.85 -6.87 -17.25
N GLU A 177 -9.46 -8.05 -16.79
CA GLU A 177 -8.17 -8.66 -17.07
C GLU A 177 -8.34 -9.92 -17.94
N VAL A 178 -7.38 -10.13 -18.84
CA VAL A 178 -7.31 -11.35 -19.64
C VAL A 178 -6.57 -12.41 -18.83
N THR A 179 -7.30 -13.44 -18.41
CA THR A 179 -6.75 -14.61 -17.73
C THR A 179 -6.67 -15.79 -18.70
N LYS A 180 -6.01 -16.88 -18.29
CA LYS A 180 -5.96 -18.12 -19.07
C LYS A 180 -7.35 -18.70 -19.36
N ASP A 181 -8.30 -18.42 -18.47
CA ASP A 181 -9.67 -18.94 -18.50
C ASP A 181 -10.65 -17.95 -19.15
N GLY A 182 -10.14 -16.84 -19.73
CA GLY A 182 -10.93 -15.80 -20.38
C GLY A 182 -10.84 -14.44 -19.71
N MET A 183 -11.72 -13.53 -20.09
CA MET A 183 -11.77 -12.16 -19.57
C MET A 183 -12.55 -12.11 -18.25
N VAL A 184 -11.93 -11.60 -17.19
CA VAL A 184 -12.50 -11.56 -15.83
C VAL A 184 -12.55 -10.12 -15.32
N ALA A 185 -13.65 -9.73 -14.68
CA ALA A 185 -13.77 -8.43 -14.04
C ALA A 185 -12.83 -8.26 -12.84
N LYS A 186 -12.13 -7.13 -12.82
CA LYS A 186 -11.13 -6.78 -11.81
C LYS A 186 -11.74 -5.89 -10.74
N TRP A 187 -11.58 -6.28 -9.49
CA TRP A 187 -12.19 -5.62 -8.32
C TRP A 187 -11.14 -5.04 -7.36
N ASP A 188 -10.07 -4.45 -7.91
CA ASP A 188 -8.92 -3.95 -7.15
C ASP A 188 -8.74 -2.42 -7.12
N GLY A 189 -9.74 -1.67 -7.59
CA GLY A 189 -9.69 -0.20 -7.68
C GLY A 189 -9.62 0.49 -6.31
N CYS A 190 -9.93 -0.23 -5.24
CA CYS A 190 -9.82 0.22 -3.85
C CYS A 190 -8.88 -0.66 -3.00
N ASN A 191 -8.02 -1.49 -3.61
CA ASN A 191 -7.10 -2.32 -2.81
C ASN A 191 -6.07 -1.45 -2.09
N ASN A 192 -6.00 -1.57 -0.77
CA ASN A 192 -5.00 -0.95 0.07
C ASN A 192 -3.89 -1.93 0.50
N ILE A 193 -4.11 -3.24 0.33
CA ILE A 193 -3.09 -4.27 0.58
C ILE A 193 -2.99 -5.28 -0.58
N LYS A 194 -1.76 -5.61 -0.97
CA LYS A 194 -1.46 -6.73 -1.89
C LYS A 194 -0.90 -7.92 -1.11
N LEU A 195 -1.77 -8.75 -0.56
CA LEU A 195 -1.42 -9.83 0.39
C LEU A 195 -0.26 -10.71 -0.07
N MET A 196 -0.33 -11.28 -1.27
CA MET A 196 0.73 -12.20 -1.74
C MET A 196 2.11 -11.53 -1.88
N LEU A 197 2.13 -10.24 -2.20
CA LEU A 197 3.36 -9.46 -2.29
C LEU A 197 3.88 -9.07 -0.90
N PHE A 198 2.97 -8.78 0.03
CA PHE A 198 3.28 -8.43 1.42
C PHE A 198 3.85 -9.63 2.19
N GLU A 199 3.17 -10.79 2.13
CA GLU A 199 3.59 -12.03 2.81
C GLU A 199 4.86 -12.63 2.19
N GLY A 200 5.01 -12.50 0.87
CA GLY A 200 6.16 -12.97 0.13
C GLY A 200 7.25 -11.91 -0.04
N ALA A 201 7.23 -10.82 0.72
CA ALA A 201 8.15 -9.71 0.52
C ALA A 201 9.61 -10.14 0.76
N THR A 202 10.41 -10.05 -0.29
CA THR A 202 11.86 -10.36 -0.28
C THR A 202 12.76 -9.13 -0.25
N LYS A 203 12.19 -7.94 -0.49
CA LYS A 203 12.89 -6.66 -0.54
C LYS A 203 12.01 -5.58 0.08
N PHE A 204 12.62 -4.51 0.56
CA PHE A 204 11.92 -3.43 1.24
C PHE A 204 10.92 -2.72 0.30
N GLN A 205 11.26 -2.56 -0.98
CA GLN A 205 10.31 -2.03 -1.97
C GLN A 205 9.03 -2.88 -2.11
N HIS A 206 9.07 -4.20 -1.86
CA HIS A 206 7.85 -5.02 -1.88
C HIS A 206 6.88 -4.63 -0.76
N TYR A 207 7.38 -4.23 0.42
CA TYR A 207 6.53 -3.70 1.48
C TYR A 207 5.87 -2.37 1.07
N ILE A 208 6.62 -1.44 0.47
CA ILE A 208 6.08 -0.16 -0.02
C ILE A 208 5.03 -0.40 -1.12
N ASP A 209 5.29 -1.31 -2.05
CA ASP A 209 4.38 -1.56 -3.19
C ASP A 209 3.11 -2.32 -2.79
N SER A 210 3.10 -2.99 -1.63
CA SER A 210 2.02 -3.84 -1.17
C SER A 210 1.20 -3.25 -0.02
N PHE A 211 1.80 -2.44 0.85
CA PHE A 211 1.16 -1.91 2.05
C PHE A 211 0.64 -0.49 1.83
N ASN A 212 -0.58 -0.21 2.27
CA ASN A 212 -1.24 1.10 2.15
C ASN A 212 -1.22 1.68 0.72
N CYS A 213 -1.53 0.84 -0.28
CA CYS A 213 -1.31 1.12 -1.70
C CYS A 213 -1.93 2.44 -2.18
N ASN A 214 -3.14 2.79 -1.74
CA ASN A 214 -3.80 4.02 -2.21
C ASN A 214 -3.13 5.27 -1.64
N THR A 215 -2.67 5.23 -0.38
CA THR A 215 -1.90 6.33 0.22
C THR A 215 -0.55 6.49 -0.47
N ASN A 216 0.11 5.38 -0.84
CA ASN A 216 1.35 5.43 -1.61
C ASN A 216 1.12 5.98 -3.02
N PHE A 217 0.01 5.60 -3.67
CA PHE A 217 -0.41 6.21 -4.93
C PHE A 217 -0.65 7.71 -4.77
N PHE A 218 -1.32 8.12 -3.70
CA PHE A 218 -1.53 9.55 -3.42
C PHE A 218 -0.20 10.30 -3.25
N ALA A 219 0.71 9.78 -2.43
CA ALA A 219 2.01 10.39 -2.21
C ALA A 219 2.80 10.49 -3.51
N ALA A 220 2.73 9.46 -4.37
CA ALA A 220 3.37 9.45 -5.67
C ALA A 220 2.79 10.51 -6.63
N GLU A 221 1.47 10.56 -6.81
CA GLU A 221 0.83 11.43 -7.82
C GLU A 221 0.67 12.89 -7.35
N TYR A 222 0.28 13.10 -6.09
CA TYR A 222 -0.09 14.42 -5.59
C TYR A 222 1.07 15.15 -4.89
N ILE A 223 2.11 14.44 -4.44
CA ILE A 223 3.29 15.05 -3.81
C ILE A 223 4.53 14.86 -4.69
N TYR A 224 5.05 13.63 -4.78
CA TYR A 224 6.34 13.33 -5.43
C TYR A 224 6.42 13.84 -6.87
N LYS A 225 5.48 13.45 -7.74
CA LYS A 225 5.49 13.86 -9.16
C LYS A 225 5.26 15.36 -9.34
N ARG A 226 4.55 16.01 -8.42
CA ARG A 226 4.33 17.46 -8.47
C ARG A 226 5.56 18.24 -8.06
N LEU A 227 6.46 17.65 -7.27
CA LEU A 227 7.78 18.19 -6.95
C LEU A 227 8.81 18.03 -8.09
N LYS A 228 8.40 17.61 -9.29
CA LYS A 228 9.29 17.47 -10.46
C LYS A 228 10.01 18.77 -10.84
N PHE A 229 9.46 19.94 -10.50
CA PHE A 229 10.10 21.24 -10.73
C PHE A 229 11.42 21.41 -9.96
N LEU A 230 11.65 20.62 -8.90
CA LEU A 230 12.93 20.61 -8.16
C LEU A 230 14.08 19.97 -8.96
N ASN A 231 13.77 19.27 -10.05
CA ASN A 231 14.73 18.59 -10.92
C ASN A 231 15.70 17.61 -10.21
N ASN A 232 15.34 17.15 -9.01
CA ASN A 232 16.13 16.20 -8.22
C ASN A 232 15.22 15.14 -7.60
N ARG A 233 15.39 13.89 -8.04
CA ARG A 233 14.55 12.75 -7.61
C ARG A 233 14.68 12.45 -6.12
N HIS A 234 15.89 12.54 -5.58
CA HIS A 234 16.14 12.28 -4.16
C HIS A 234 15.51 13.36 -3.29
N LEU A 235 15.59 14.62 -3.71
CA LEU A 235 14.95 15.72 -3.01
C LEU A 235 13.41 15.59 -3.05
N SER A 236 12.83 15.27 -4.22
CA SER A 236 11.39 15.00 -4.32
C SER A 236 10.96 13.83 -3.42
N GLN A 237 11.74 12.75 -3.38
CA GLN A 237 11.46 11.59 -2.52
C GLN A 237 11.57 11.98 -1.03
N PHE A 238 12.64 12.66 -0.63
CA PHE A 238 12.84 13.13 0.74
C PHE A 238 11.68 14.02 1.21
N CYS A 239 11.29 15.03 0.42
CA CYS A 239 10.16 15.89 0.75
C CYS A 239 8.83 15.12 0.83
N THR A 240 8.65 14.09 0.00
CA THR A 240 7.44 13.24 0.05
C THR A 240 7.40 12.42 1.33
N LEU A 241 8.51 11.82 1.73
CA LEU A 241 8.62 11.05 2.97
C LEU A 241 8.51 11.94 4.21
N LEU A 242 9.04 13.17 4.15
CA LEU A 242 8.86 14.18 5.19
C LEU A 242 7.38 14.58 5.33
N PHE A 243 6.68 14.75 4.21
CA PHE A 243 5.23 14.99 4.23
C PHE A 243 4.48 13.82 4.89
N LEU A 244 4.84 12.57 4.57
CA LEU A 244 4.21 11.40 5.20
C LEU A 244 4.51 11.35 6.71
N ALA A 245 5.75 11.64 7.13
CA ALA A 245 6.10 11.72 8.55
C ALA A 245 5.24 12.75 9.29
N LEU A 246 5.12 13.96 8.74
CA LEU A 246 4.27 15.03 9.28
C LEU A 246 2.80 14.64 9.32
N TRP A 247 2.29 13.98 8.28
CA TRP A 247 0.91 13.51 8.21
C TRP A 247 0.58 12.47 9.29
N HIS A 248 1.54 11.59 9.61
CA HIS A 248 1.40 10.64 10.71
C HIS A 248 1.43 11.30 12.09
N GLY A 249 2.21 12.38 12.25
CA GLY A 249 2.20 13.24 13.44
C GLY A 249 3.57 13.78 13.81
N LEU A 250 3.64 14.46 14.96
CA LEU A 250 4.85 15.17 15.42
C LEU A 250 5.80 14.32 16.28
N ARG A 251 5.46 13.06 16.56
CA ARG A 251 6.31 12.16 17.36
C ARG A 251 7.54 11.73 16.56
N SER A 252 8.69 11.70 17.23
CA SER A 252 10.00 11.38 16.63
C SER A 252 10.03 10.03 15.92
N GLY A 253 9.28 9.04 16.42
CA GLY A 253 9.18 7.70 15.82
C GLY A 253 8.73 7.72 14.35
N TYR A 254 7.84 8.66 13.97
CA TYR A 254 7.40 8.77 12.58
C TYR A 254 8.54 9.27 11.67
N TYR A 255 9.23 10.34 12.06
CA TYR A 255 10.37 10.87 11.30
C TYR A 255 11.49 9.84 11.17
N MET A 256 11.81 9.12 12.25
CA MET A 256 12.80 8.05 12.21
C MET A 256 12.39 6.93 11.24
N THR A 257 11.11 6.54 11.25
CA THR A 257 10.58 5.51 10.35
C THR A 257 10.75 5.90 8.88
N PHE A 258 10.31 7.10 8.49
CA PHE A 258 10.39 7.54 7.09
C PHE A 258 11.82 7.89 6.65
N PHE A 259 12.67 8.33 7.57
CA PHE A 259 14.09 8.50 7.30
C PHE A 259 14.79 7.15 7.06
N ASN A 260 14.49 6.15 7.88
CA ASN A 260 14.99 4.78 7.67
C ASN A 260 14.48 4.21 6.34
N GLU A 261 13.22 4.41 5.98
CA GLU A 261 12.69 4.03 4.66
C GLU A 261 13.51 4.67 3.53
N PHE A 262 13.82 5.97 3.62
CA PHE A 262 14.63 6.65 2.61
C PHE A 262 16.01 5.99 2.46
N ILE A 263 16.69 5.75 3.57
CA ILE A 263 18.03 5.14 3.58
C ILE A 263 17.98 3.70 3.05
N ILE A 264 17.03 2.89 3.51
CA ILE A 264 16.91 1.49 3.11
C ILE A 264 16.64 1.39 1.61
N ILE A 265 15.73 2.21 1.07
CA ILE A 265 15.46 2.22 -0.38
C ILE A 265 16.66 2.70 -1.19
N PHE A 266 17.41 3.67 -0.69
CA PHE A 266 18.63 4.11 -1.34
C PHE A 266 19.67 2.97 -1.36
N MET A 267 19.93 2.34 -0.22
CA MET A 267 20.88 1.22 -0.13
C MET A 267 20.43 0.02 -0.96
N GLU A 268 19.14 -0.35 -0.92
CA GLU A 268 18.59 -1.47 -1.68
C GLU A 268 18.86 -1.31 -3.18
N LYS A 269 18.63 -0.11 -3.74
CA LYS A 269 18.88 0.18 -5.16
C LYS A 269 20.36 0.08 -5.55
N GLU A 270 21.25 0.59 -4.71
CA GLU A 270 22.69 0.49 -4.94
C GLU A 270 23.17 -0.96 -4.87
N VAL A 271 22.73 -1.71 -3.85
CA VAL A 271 23.06 -3.13 -3.69
C VAL A 271 22.50 -3.97 -4.84
N GLU A 272 21.26 -3.75 -5.26
CA GLU A 272 20.65 -4.43 -6.41
C GLU A 272 21.42 -4.18 -7.71
N SER A 273 21.87 -2.94 -7.93
CA SER A 273 22.71 -2.55 -9.08
C SER A 273 24.09 -3.24 -9.07
N ILE A 274 24.65 -3.51 -7.89
CA ILE A 274 25.93 -4.22 -7.76
C ILE A 274 25.72 -5.73 -7.93
N ILE A 275 24.78 -6.33 -7.21
CA ILE A 275 24.52 -7.78 -7.21
C ILE A 275 24.12 -8.27 -8.61
N SER A 276 23.28 -7.51 -9.31
CA SER A 276 22.82 -7.87 -10.67
C SER A 276 23.95 -8.01 -11.69
N LYS A 277 25.13 -7.45 -11.42
CA LYS A 277 26.33 -7.54 -12.28
C LYS A 277 27.27 -8.68 -11.90
N THR A 278 26.97 -9.44 -10.85
CA THR A 278 27.84 -10.52 -10.35
C THR A 278 27.58 -11.84 -11.08
N THR A 279 28.63 -12.63 -11.30
CA THR A 279 28.52 -13.98 -11.89
C THR A 279 27.75 -14.96 -11.00
N PHE A 280 27.75 -14.73 -9.68
CA PHE A 280 26.95 -15.48 -8.71
C PHE A 280 25.45 -15.35 -9.01
N TYR A 281 25.01 -14.12 -9.29
CA TYR A 281 23.63 -13.81 -9.59
C TYR A 281 23.16 -14.50 -10.88
N GLU A 282 23.98 -14.48 -11.93
CA GLU A 282 23.72 -15.22 -13.18
C GLU A 282 23.64 -16.73 -12.95
N LYS A 283 24.56 -17.30 -12.14
CA LYS A 283 24.57 -18.73 -11.82
C LYS A 283 23.30 -19.16 -11.09
N ILE A 284 22.83 -18.39 -10.11
CA ILE A 284 21.59 -18.75 -9.40
C ILE A 284 20.39 -18.64 -10.33
N TRP A 285 20.31 -17.61 -11.17
CA TRP A 285 19.19 -17.44 -12.08
C TRP A 285 19.14 -18.49 -13.20
N ASN A 286 20.29 -19.02 -13.60
CA ASN A 286 20.40 -20.09 -14.58
C ASN A 286 20.26 -21.50 -13.96
N SER A 287 20.18 -21.61 -12.64
CA SER A 287 19.98 -22.87 -11.92
C SER A 287 18.49 -23.23 -11.72
N HIS A 288 18.22 -24.48 -11.31
CA HIS A 288 16.88 -24.93 -10.94
C HIS A 288 16.25 -24.11 -9.78
N LEU A 289 17.05 -23.36 -9.00
CA LEU A 289 16.59 -22.47 -7.93
C LEU A 289 15.72 -21.31 -8.42
N LYS A 290 15.74 -21.00 -9.73
CA LYS A 290 14.75 -20.08 -10.32
C LYS A 290 13.31 -20.53 -10.05
N GLN A 291 13.07 -21.84 -9.86
CA GLN A 291 11.75 -22.39 -9.58
C GLN A 291 11.24 -22.15 -8.14
N SER A 292 12.08 -21.73 -7.20
CA SER A 292 11.65 -21.35 -5.84
C SER A 292 11.28 -19.87 -5.71
N VAL A 293 11.57 -19.04 -6.73
CA VAL A 293 11.22 -17.61 -6.76
C VAL A 293 9.71 -17.45 -7.03
N PRO A 294 8.93 -16.70 -6.23
CA PRO A 294 7.49 -16.55 -6.45
C PRO A 294 7.13 -16.14 -7.88
N LEU A 295 6.03 -16.69 -8.42
CA LEU A 295 5.59 -16.47 -9.81
C LEU A 295 5.36 -14.99 -10.17
N TRP A 296 4.99 -14.16 -9.19
CA TRP A 296 4.76 -12.73 -9.39
C TRP A 296 6.06 -11.95 -9.60
N GLU A 297 7.16 -12.35 -8.98
CA GLU A 297 8.51 -11.81 -9.21
C GLU A 297 9.01 -12.14 -10.62
N ARG A 298 8.64 -13.31 -11.15
CA ARG A 298 9.00 -13.74 -12.52
C ARG A 298 8.24 -12.99 -13.62
N LYS A 299 7.01 -12.51 -13.34
CA LYS A 299 6.13 -11.86 -14.34
C LYS A 299 6.60 -10.45 -14.73
N HIS A 300 7.40 -9.77 -13.91
CA HIS A 300 7.94 -8.44 -14.21
C HIS A 300 9.14 -8.45 -15.16
N LEU A 301 9.56 -9.63 -15.61
CA LEU A 301 10.68 -9.79 -16.53
C LEU A 301 10.21 -9.69 -17.97
N LYS A 302 10.42 -8.50 -18.58
CA LYS A 302 10.50 -8.41 -20.04
C LYS A 302 11.64 -9.32 -20.51
N LYS A 303 11.46 -9.94 -21.69
CA LYS A 303 12.50 -10.73 -22.35
C LYS A 303 13.72 -9.82 -22.55
N GLY A 304 14.81 -10.06 -21.82
CA GLY A 304 16.04 -9.25 -21.88
C GLY A 304 16.29 -8.30 -20.70
N SER A 305 15.42 -8.22 -19.69
CA SER A 305 15.75 -7.51 -18.43
C SER A 305 16.69 -8.35 -17.56
N PRO A 306 17.61 -7.73 -16.78
CA PRO A 306 18.24 -8.44 -15.68
C PRO A 306 17.16 -8.99 -14.73
N PRO A 307 17.36 -10.18 -14.15
CA PRO A 307 16.39 -10.76 -13.24
C PRO A 307 16.11 -9.87 -12.00
N PRO A 308 15.05 -10.13 -11.21
CA PRO A 308 14.88 -9.45 -9.93
C PRO A 308 15.91 -9.96 -8.89
N PRO A 309 16.31 -9.13 -7.91
CA PRO A 309 17.20 -9.55 -6.85
C PRO A 309 16.64 -10.79 -6.16
N LEU A 310 17.54 -11.69 -5.76
CA LEU A 310 17.16 -12.97 -5.20
C LEU A 310 16.33 -12.78 -3.93
N PRO A 311 15.26 -13.60 -3.74
CA PRO A 311 14.73 -13.83 -2.40
C PRO A 311 15.89 -14.22 -1.49
N PHE A 312 16.13 -13.42 -0.44
CA PHE A 312 17.25 -13.65 0.47
C PHE A 312 17.26 -15.10 0.97
N LEU A 313 18.33 -15.79 0.57
CA LEU A 313 18.74 -17.14 0.97
C LEU A 313 19.37 -17.12 2.38
N TYR A 314 18.74 -16.46 3.36
CA TYR A 314 19.34 -16.31 4.71
C TYR A 314 19.05 -17.43 5.70
N LEU A 315 18.35 -18.51 5.34
CA LEU A 315 17.96 -19.57 6.28
C LEU A 315 18.18 -21.01 5.79
N ARG A 316 19.28 -21.30 5.08
CA ARG A 316 19.57 -22.70 4.72
C ARG A 316 20.99 -23.22 4.89
N TYR A 317 21.84 -22.48 5.60
CA TYR A 317 23.14 -22.99 6.04
C TYR A 317 23.43 -22.53 7.47
N PHE A 318 22.70 -23.11 8.42
CA PHE A 318 23.17 -23.29 9.79
C PHE A 318 22.81 -24.71 10.20
N HIS A 319 23.73 -25.62 9.90
CA HIS A 319 23.89 -26.92 10.55
C HIS A 319 25.38 -27.09 10.83
#